data_AF-A0A950JPF2-F1
#
_entry.id   AF-A0A950JPF2-F1
#
_cell.length_a   1.000
_cell.length_b   1.000
_cell.length_c   1.000
_cell.angle_alpha   90.00
_cell.angle_beta   90.00
_cell.angle_gamma   90.00
#
_symmetry.space_group_name_H-M   'P 1'
#
loop_
_entity.id
_entity.type
_entity.pdbx_description
1 polymer ?
#
loop_
_entity_poly.entity_id
_entity_poly.type
_entity_poly.pdbx_seq_one_letter_code
_entity_poly.pdbx_strand_id
1 'polypeptide(L)'
;MRALRATVLFYLFLCITPAAWAAEDCPPLTMVASVPLTIGSDNRPYVPVKINGKPKSMLVDTGGFVTEMNRSTSDELQLSARHTRLQLIGVYGDMTQLAVTAALAVGNLHADNMDFMLMPQVHEFASDVPDAAGSIAPNFLRPYDADFDFGGGKFNLLSQKHCDGKVVYWPNSGVAVVPIDVRPDGQIVVPVELDGEKLKAVLDTGASTSVLNMEVAEVAFGLKPGSADTPAASGAGQNKSGMPTYSHRFKSLSLEGIAISNPEMIIIPDLVRMRMMDPHDSLEGDTRVKNSANPVGLDPMMLGMNILRRLHLYIAYKEKKLYITPAAAAVSAAAPAASAAVAVPAGSK
;
A
#
# COMPACT_ATOMS: atom_id res chain seq x y z
N MET A 1 86.05 -40.75 -23.31
CA MET A 1 85.64 -39.73 -24.30
C MET A 1 84.27 -39.19 -23.89
N ARG A 2 84.02 -37.91 -24.19
CA ARG A 2 83.12 -36.96 -23.50
C ARG A 2 81.69 -37.48 -23.25
N ALA A 3 81.24 -37.39 -22.00
CA ALA A 3 79.86 -37.58 -21.58
C ALA A 3 79.04 -36.31 -21.90
N LEU A 4 77.98 -36.47 -22.70
CA LEU A 4 77.04 -35.43 -23.07
C LEU A 4 75.97 -35.33 -21.97
N ARG A 5 75.93 -34.22 -21.21
CA ARG A 5 74.85 -33.91 -20.27
C ARG A 5 73.71 -33.26 -21.06
N ALA A 6 72.58 -33.96 -21.18
CA ALA A 6 71.34 -33.41 -21.72
C ALA A 6 70.56 -32.72 -20.60
N THR A 7 70.45 -31.40 -20.67
CA THR A 7 69.63 -30.59 -19.76
C THR A 7 68.19 -30.61 -20.27
N VAL A 8 67.30 -31.29 -19.56
CA VAL A 8 65.85 -31.29 -19.84
C VAL A 8 65.24 -30.07 -19.13
N LEU A 9 64.79 -29.08 -19.90
CA LEU A 9 64.05 -27.93 -19.40
C LEU A 9 62.60 -28.36 -19.08
N PHE A 10 62.24 -28.39 -17.80
CA PHE A 10 60.89 -28.69 -17.34
C PHE A 10 60.04 -27.41 -17.44
N TYR A 11 59.16 -27.32 -18.43
CA TYR A 11 58.16 -26.25 -18.50
C TYR A 11 57.08 -26.50 -17.44
N LEU A 12 57.14 -25.73 -16.35
CA LEU A 12 56.11 -25.72 -15.32
C LEU A 12 54.86 -25.00 -15.89
N PHE A 13 53.86 -25.77 -16.31
CA PHE A 13 52.55 -25.25 -16.69
C PHE A 13 51.83 -24.78 -15.41
N LEU A 14 51.83 -23.46 -15.16
CA LEU A 14 51.09 -22.85 -14.08
C LEU A 14 49.60 -22.88 -14.45
N CYS A 15 48.87 -23.90 -13.98
CA CYS A 15 47.41 -23.92 -14.04
C CYS A 15 46.86 -22.78 -13.17
N ILE A 16 46.60 -21.63 -13.79
CA ILE A 16 45.79 -20.57 -13.20
C ILE A 16 44.36 -21.11 -13.17
N THR A 17 43.98 -21.77 -12.09
CA THR A 17 42.58 -22.06 -11.82
C THR A 17 41.89 -20.71 -11.65
N PRO A 18 40.86 -20.37 -12.45
CA PRO A 18 40.07 -19.19 -12.16
C PRO A 18 39.51 -19.39 -10.76
N ALA A 19 39.84 -18.48 -9.84
CA ALA A 19 39.17 -18.41 -8.56
C ALA A 19 37.68 -18.30 -8.86
N ALA A 20 36.93 -19.36 -8.57
CA ALA A 20 35.49 -19.29 -8.52
C ALA A 20 35.19 -18.21 -7.49
N TRP A 21 34.79 -17.03 -7.96
CA TRP A 21 34.25 -16.00 -7.08
C TRP A 21 33.10 -16.68 -6.36
N ALA A 22 33.20 -16.77 -5.03
CA ALA A 22 32.11 -17.24 -4.21
C ALA A 22 30.86 -16.51 -4.68
N ALA A 23 29.85 -17.25 -5.13
CA ALA A 23 28.53 -16.68 -5.29
C ALA A 23 28.23 -16.03 -3.94
N GLU A 24 28.06 -14.69 -3.92
CA GLU A 24 27.71 -13.97 -2.70
C GLU A 24 26.62 -14.76 -1.99
N ASP A 25 26.79 -15.00 -0.69
CA ASP A 25 25.85 -15.70 0.18
C ASP A 25 24.50 -14.96 0.13
N CYS A 26 23.70 -15.24 -0.89
CA CYS A 26 22.46 -14.58 -1.16
C CYS A 26 21.38 -15.26 -0.33
N PRO A 27 20.87 -14.62 0.74
CA PRO A 27 19.86 -15.25 1.56
C PRO A 27 18.60 -15.47 0.70
N PRO A 28 17.92 -16.61 0.84
CA PRO A 28 16.70 -16.88 0.08
C PRO A 28 15.61 -15.87 0.46
N LEU A 29 14.83 -15.46 -0.54
CA LEU A 29 13.64 -14.68 -0.31
C LEU A 29 12.69 -15.45 0.62
N THR A 30 12.43 -14.89 1.81
CA THR A 30 11.70 -15.57 2.86
C THR A 30 10.36 -14.89 3.10
N MET A 31 9.28 -15.61 2.81
CA MET A 31 7.91 -15.18 3.13
C MET A 31 7.65 -15.41 4.62
N VAL A 32 7.28 -14.35 5.35
CA VAL A 32 7.03 -14.40 6.80
C VAL A 32 5.54 -14.42 7.14
N ALA A 33 4.70 -13.90 6.25
CA ALA A 33 3.25 -14.09 6.29
C ALA A 33 2.67 -14.17 4.87
N SER A 34 1.62 -14.96 4.73
CA SER A 34 0.76 -15.01 3.56
C SER A 34 -0.68 -15.15 4.01
N VAL A 35 -1.52 -14.20 3.64
CA VAL A 35 -2.94 -14.17 4.00
C VAL A 35 -3.78 -13.96 2.74
N PRO A 36 -5.04 -14.45 2.72
CA PRO A 36 -5.94 -14.08 1.65
C PRO A 36 -6.17 -12.56 1.66
N LEU A 37 -6.22 -11.98 0.46
CA LEU A 37 -6.59 -10.60 0.23
C LEU A 37 -7.94 -10.58 -0.48
N THR A 38 -8.89 -9.81 0.05
CA THR A 38 -10.20 -9.59 -0.55
C THR A 38 -10.36 -8.12 -0.93
N ILE A 39 -11.09 -7.85 -2.02
CA ILE A 39 -11.49 -6.49 -2.37
C ILE A 39 -12.91 -6.27 -1.89
N GLY A 40 -13.11 -5.32 -0.98
CA GLY A 40 -14.44 -4.96 -0.50
C GLY A 40 -15.27 -4.23 -1.55
N SER A 41 -16.56 -4.06 -1.27
CA SER A 41 -17.52 -3.31 -2.10
C SER A 41 -17.14 -1.83 -2.31
N ASP A 42 -16.24 -1.30 -1.48
CA ASP A 42 -15.65 0.03 -1.61
C ASP A 42 -14.36 0.07 -2.45
N ASN A 43 -14.02 -1.03 -3.12
CA ASN A 43 -12.84 -1.21 -3.95
C ASN A 43 -11.49 -1.24 -3.21
N ARG A 44 -11.46 -1.46 -1.88
CA ARG A 44 -10.22 -1.46 -1.08
C ARG A 44 -9.80 -2.86 -0.62
N PRO A 45 -8.49 -3.12 -0.36
CA PRO A 45 -7.99 -4.44 0.00
C PRO A 45 -8.04 -4.71 1.49
N TYR A 46 -8.69 -5.82 1.85
CA TYR A 46 -8.82 -6.31 3.21
C TYR A 46 -8.08 -7.62 3.39
N VAL A 47 -7.50 -7.80 4.58
CA VAL A 47 -6.84 -9.03 4.99
C VAL A 47 -7.33 -9.49 6.35
N PRO A 48 -7.39 -10.81 6.62
CA PRO A 48 -7.76 -11.31 7.93
C PRO A 48 -6.64 -11.08 8.93
N VAL A 49 -7.03 -10.69 10.14
CA VAL A 49 -6.15 -10.51 11.29
C VAL A 49 -6.78 -11.14 12.54
N LYS A 50 -6.00 -11.19 13.63
CA LYS A 50 -6.56 -11.36 14.97
C LYS A 50 -6.16 -10.17 15.84
N ILE A 51 -7.13 -9.59 16.54
CA ILE A 51 -6.91 -8.54 17.53
C ILE A 51 -7.33 -9.07 18.89
N ASN A 52 -6.41 -9.14 19.86
CA ASN A 52 -6.61 -9.85 21.13
C ASN A 52 -7.21 -11.27 20.94
N GLY A 53 -6.70 -11.99 19.93
CA GLY A 53 -7.13 -13.35 19.60
C GLY A 53 -8.48 -13.44 18.87
N LYS A 54 -9.26 -12.36 18.75
CA LYS A 54 -10.54 -12.36 18.03
C LYS A 54 -10.31 -12.13 16.52
N PRO A 55 -10.89 -12.95 15.62
CA PRO A 55 -10.80 -12.73 14.18
C PRO A 55 -11.45 -11.39 13.78
N LYS A 56 -10.77 -10.65 12.91
CA LYS A 56 -11.23 -9.40 12.29
C LYS A 56 -10.67 -9.29 10.88
N SER A 57 -11.15 -8.29 10.14
CA SER A 57 -10.53 -7.84 8.89
C SER A 57 -9.85 -6.49 9.11
N MET A 58 -8.75 -6.22 8.41
CA MET A 58 -8.15 -4.88 8.35
C MET A 58 -7.89 -4.48 6.91
N LEU A 59 -8.15 -3.21 6.61
CA LEU A 59 -7.73 -2.56 5.38
C LEU A 59 -6.19 -2.51 5.34
N VAL A 60 -5.56 -2.87 4.23
CA VAL A 60 -4.12 -2.63 4.06
C VAL A 60 -3.92 -1.28 3.37
N ASP A 61 -3.37 -0.32 4.10
CA ASP A 61 -3.29 1.08 3.71
C ASP A 61 -1.84 1.54 3.60
N THR A 62 -1.34 1.67 2.36
CA THR A 62 0.01 2.17 2.08
C THR A 62 0.11 3.70 2.09
N GLY A 63 -1.01 4.41 2.02
CA GLY A 63 -1.09 5.87 2.09
C GLY A 63 -1.28 6.41 3.51
N GLY A 64 -1.64 5.57 4.47
CA GLY A 64 -1.73 5.93 5.88
C GLY A 64 -0.38 6.30 6.51
N PHE A 65 -0.41 6.71 7.79
CA PHE A 65 0.80 6.99 8.57
C PHE A 65 0.99 5.96 9.69
N VAL A 66 -0.04 5.80 10.51
CA VAL A 66 -0.05 4.91 11.68
C VAL A 66 -1.25 3.97 11.60
N THR A 67 -1.06 2.75 12.07
CA THR A 67 -2.11 1.72 12.10
C THR A 67 -3.25 2.20 12.99
N GLU A 68 -4.48 2.07 12.49
CA GLU A 68 -5.68 2.63 13.12
C GLU A 68 -6.69 1.54 13.46
N MET A 69 -7.52 1.81 14.47
CA MET A 69 -8.63 0.96 14.89
C MET A 69 -9.91 1.80 14.99
N ASN A 70 -11.02 1.29 14.48
CA ASN A 70 -12.30 1.96 14.66
C ASN A 70 -12.76 1.88 16.13
N ARG A 71 -13.51 2.90 16.56
CA ARG A 71 -13.98 3.00 17.95
C ARG A 71 -14.86 1.82 18.35
N SER A 72 -15.71 1.33 17.44
CA SER A 72 -16.60 0.19 17.71
C SER A 72 -15.83 -1.09 18.04
N THR A 73 -14.71 -1.38 17.37
CA THR A 73 -13.87 -2.54 17.73
C THR A 73 -13.19 -2.33 19.07
N SER A 74 -12.69 -1.12 19.36
CA SER A 74 -12.13 -0.81 20.69
C SER A 74 -13.15 -1.06 21.80
N ASP A 75 -14.39 -0.61 21.61
CA ASP A 75 -15.47 -0.77 22.58
C ASP A 75 -15.88 -2.25 22.73
N GLU A 76 -16.01 -2.98 21.61
CA GLU A 76 -16.31 -4.43 21.60
C GLU A 76 -15.22 -5.26 22.31
N LEU A 77 -13.96 -4.86 22.16
CA LEU A 77 -12.82 -5.50 22.79
C LEU A 77 -12.55 -4.98 24.20
N GLN A 78 -13.32 -4.00 24.68
CA GLN A 78 -13.18 -3.36 25.99
C GLN A 78 -11.76 -2.80 26.22
N LEU A 79 -11.17 -2.22 25.18
CA LEU A 79 -9.84 -1.63 25.25
C LEU A 79 -9.87 -0.28 25.95
N SER A 80 -8.81 0.01 26.71
CA SER A 80 -8.67 1.28 27.41
C SER A 80 -7.99 2.30 26.51
N ALA A 81 -8.75 3.28 26.01
CA ALA A 81 -8.22 4.40 25.25
C ALA A 81 -7.36 5.31 26.13
N ARG A 82 -6.23 5.77 25.59
CA ARG A 82 -5.32 6.72 26.23
C ARG A 82 -5.01 7.88 25.30
N HIS A 83 -4.80 9.06 25.88
CA HIS A 83 -4.28 10.19 25.13
C HIS A 83 -2.81 9.95 24.78
N THR A 84 -2.42 10.39 23.60
CA THR A 84 -1.03 10.36 23.13
C THR A 84 -0.57 11.76 22.76
N ARG A 85 0.75 11.95 22.62
CA ARG A 85 1.31 13.22 22.12
C ARG A 85 1.23 13.33 20.60
N LEU A 86 0.85 12.24 19.92
CA LEU A 86 0.63 12.24 18.48
C LEU A 86 -0.81 12.67 18.21
N GLN A 87 -0.95 13.72 17.40
CA GLN A 87 -2.22 14.13 16.81
C GLN A 87 -2.27 13.63 15.38
N LEU A 88 -3.28 12.82 15.06
CA LEU A 88 -3.57 12.42 13.70
C LEU A 88 -4.63 13.36 13.14
N ILE A 89 -4.36 13.87 11.93
CA ILE A 89 -5.30 14.69 11.16
C ILE A 89 -5.55 13.94 9.85
N GLY A 90 -6.80 13.53 9.63
CA GLY A 90 -7.21 12.87 8.39
C GLY A 90 -7.21 13.84 7.21
N VAL A 91 -7.20 13.28 5.98
CA VAL A 91 -7.30 14.06 4.73
C VAL A 91 -8.58 14.90 4.64
N TYR A 92 -9.58 14.57 5.45
CA TYR A 92 -10.85 15.27 5.55
C TYR A 92 -10.92 16.25 6.74
N GLY A 93 -9.81 16.42 7.47
CA GLY A 93 -9.66 17.35 8.59
C GLY A 93 -10.26 16.87 9.91
N ASP A 94 -10.70 15.62 10.00
CA ASP A 94 -11.01 14.95 11.26
C ASP A 94 -9.74 14.71 12.09
N MET A 95 -9.85 14.71 13.42
CA MET A 95 -8.67 14.67 14.30
C MET A 95 -8.85 13.74 15.50
N THR A 96 -7.78 13.02 15.86
CA THR A 96 -7.73 12.18 17.05
C THR A 96 -6.37 12.28 17.75
N GLN A 97 -6.38 12.17 19.08
CA GLN A 97 -5.20 11.98 19.93
C GLN A 97 -5.33 10.74 20.82
N LEU A 98 -6.32 9.89 20.51
CA LEU A 98 -6.58 8.69 21.28
C LEU A 98 -5.91 7.50 20.62
N ALA A 99 -5.31 6.64 21.44
CA ALA A 99 -4.81 5.34 21.02
C ALA A 99 -5.25 4.25 21.98
N VAL A 100 -5.22 3.02 21.50
CA VAL A 100 -5.38 1.79 22.28
C VAL A 100 -4.19 0.88 22.01
N THR A 101 -3.91 -0.02 22.94
CA THR A 101 -2.89 -1.05 22.77
C THR A 101 -3.57 -2.41 22.79
N ALA A 102 -3.27 -3.26 21.82
CA ALA A 102 -3.79 -4.62 21.73
C ALA A 102 -2.80 -5.56 21.04
N ALA A 103 -2.93 -6.87 21.26
CA ALA A 103 -2.19 -7.86 20.50
C ALA A 103 -2.72 -7.92 19.06
N LEU A 104 -1.84 -7.96 18.07
CA LEU A 104 -2.16 -8.06 16.65
C LEU A 104 -1.47 -9.28 16.04
N ALA A 105 -2.22 -10.08 15.27
CA ALA A 105 -1.67 -11.15 14.46
C ALA A 105 -2.10 -11.01 12.99
N VAL A 106 -1.15 -11.16 12.06
CA VAL A 106 -1.38 -11.19 10.61
C VAL A 106 -0.70 -12.44 10.06
N GLY A 107 -1.48 -13.47 9.72
CA GLY A 107 -0.93 -14.79 9.41
C GLY A 107 -0.09 -15.33 10.58
N ASN A 108 1.20 -15.56 10.33
CA ASN A 108 2.15 -16.04 11.34
C ASN A 108 2.86 -14.93 12.12
N LEU A 109 2.69 -13.66 11.73
CA LEU A 109 3.27 -12.53 12.44
C LEU A 109 2.43 -12.21 13.68
N HIS A 110 3.10 -11.93 14.79
CA HIS A 110 2.47 -11.61 16.07
C HIS A 110 3.17 -10.42 16.73
N ALA A 111 2.39 -9.48 17.25
CA ALA A 111 2.84 -8.40 18.11
C ALA A 111 1.97 -8.40 19.37
N ASP A 112 2.57 -8.56 20.54
CA ASP A 112 1.82 -8.62 21.81
C ASP A 112 1.23 -7.25 22.20
N ASN A 113 1.90 -6.17 21.80
CA ASN A 113 1.57 -4.80 22.19
C ASN A 113 1.69 -3.87 20.97
N MET A 114 0.67 -3.91 20.11
CA MET A 114 0.55 -2.99 18.99
C MET A 114 -0.27 -1.77 19.41
N ASP A 115 0.25 -0.58 19.13
CA ASP A 115 -0.50 0.66 19.29
C ASP A 115 -1.35 0.93 18.04
N PHE A 116 -2.62 1.22 18.28
CA PHE A 116 -3.58 1.64 17.27
C PHE A 116 -4.06 3.04 17.61
N MET A 117 -3.99 3.98 16.67
CA MET A 117 -4.73 5.23 16.83
C MET A 117 -6.23 4.94 16.67
N LEU A 118 -7.06 5.50 17.55
CA LEU A 118 -8.51 5.38 17.43
C LEU A 118 -9.02 6.36 16.40
N MET A 119 -9.69 5.84 15.38
CA MET A 119 -10.26 6.66 14.32
C MET A 119 -11.29 7.65 14.89
N PRO A 120 -11.24 8.95 14.51
CA PRO A 120 -12.06 10.00 15.11
C PRO A 120 -13.55 9.95 14.70
N GLN A 121 -13.86 9.39 13.54
CA GLN A 121 -15.24 9.22 13.06
C GLN A 121 -15.55 7.76 12.71
N VAL A 122 -16.80 7.47 12.34
CA VAL A 122 -17.14 6.21 11.69
C VAL A 122 -16.52 6.26 10.29
N HIS A 123 -15.27 5.82 10.17
CA HIS A 123 -14.71 5.51 8.86
C HIS A 123 -15.43 4.28 8.37
N GLU A 124 -16.35 4.48 7.44
CA GLU A 124 -17.07 3.38 6.83
C GLU A 124 -16.08 2.59 5.98
N PHE A 125 -15.80 1.38 6.44
CA PHE A 125 -15.24 0.31 5.65
C PHE A 125 -16.32 -0.27 4.73
N ALA A 126 -15.90 -1.14 3.81
CA ALA A 126 -16.81 -1.82 2.91
C ALA A 126 -17.97 -2.51 3.67
N SER A 127 -19.20 -2.32 3.21
CA SER A 127 -20.41 -2.85 3.89
C SER A 127 -20.48 -4.38 3.88
N ASP A 128 -19.79 -5.02 2.95
CA ASP A 128 -19.61 -6.46 2.80
C ASP A 128 -18.42 -7.02 3.61
N VAL A 129 -17.69 -6.16 4.32
CA VAL A 129 -16.65 -6.53 5.30
C VAL A 129 -17.07 -6.04 6.70
N PRO A 130 -18.13 -6.61 7.28
CA PRO A 130 -18.72 -6.11 8.53
C PRO A 130 -17.82 -6.27 9.75
N ASP A 131 -16.76 -7.07 9.67
CA ASP A 131 -15.77 -7.29 10.71
C ASP A 131 -14.49 -6.44 10.53
N ALA A 132 -14.52 -5.44 9.63
CA ALA A 132 -13.44 -4.50 9.46
C ALA A 132 -13.16 -3.70 10.74
N ALA A 133 -11.98 -3.91 11.32
CA ALA A 133 -11.58 -3.35 12.60
C ALA A 133 -10.76 -2.06 12.50
N GLY A 134 -10.23 -1.73 11.32
CA GLY A 134 -9.23 -0.68 11.18
C GLY A 134 -8.40 -0.80 9.91
N SER A 135 -7.28 -0.09 9.88
CA SER A 135 -6.30 -0.11 8.79
C SER A 135 -4.89 -0.42 9.29
N ILE A 136 -4.16 -1.25 8.53
CA ILE A 136 -2.73 -1.52 8.68
C ILE A 136 -1.98 -0.48 7.86
N ALA A 137 -1.10 0.30 8.51
CA ALA A 137 -0.40 1.42 7.88
C ALA A 137 1.12 1.19 7.78
N PRO A 138 1.90 2.11 7.17
CA PRO A 138 3.34 1.95 6.97
C PRO A 138 4.16 1.69 8.24
N ASN A 139 3.72 2.14 9.42
CA ASN A 139 4.39 1.81 10.68
C ASN A 139 4.46 0.28 10.96
N PHE A 140 3.50 -0.49 10.45
CA PHE A 140 3.51 -1.96 10.48
C PHE A 140 4.17 -2.58 9.24
N LEU A 141 3.99 -1.99 8.06
CA LEU A 141 4.41 -2.58 6.78
C LEU A 141 5.92 -2.47 6.54
N ARG A 142 6.52 -1.30 6.83
CA ARG A 142 7.91 -0.96 6.47
C ARG A 142 9.02 -1.85 7.02
N PRO A 143 8.86 -2.59 8.13
CA PRO A 143 9.81 -3.61 8.55
C PRO A 143 9.92 -4.83 7.61
N TYR A 144 8.98 -4.99 6.68
CA TYR A 144 8.89 -6.08 5.70
C TYR A 144 8.92 -5.52 4.28
N ASP A 145 9.08 -6.39 3.30
CA ASP A 145 8.64 -6.11 1.94
C ASP A 145 7.21 -6.60 1.76
N ALA A 146 6.42 -5.87 0.99
CA ALA A 146 4.97 -6.08 0.88
C ALA A 146 4.60 -6.46 -0.55
N ASP A 147 3.89 -7.58 -0.69
CA ASP A 147 3.48 -8.14 -1.97
C ASP A 147 1.96 -8.22 -2.07
N PHE A 148 1.39 -7.45 -2.99
CA PHE A 148 -0.02 -7.38 -3.32
C PHE A 148 -0.27 -8.11 -4.63
N ASP A 149 -0.66 -9.38 -4.53
CA ASP A 149 -1.16 -10.16 -5.65
C ASP A 149 -2.69 -10.02 -5.71
N PHE A 150 -3.14 -8.92 -6.30
CA PHE A 150 -4.58 -8.64 -6.45
C PHE A 150 -5.29 -9.65 -7.37
N GLY A 151 -4.57 -10.24 -8.34
CA GLY A 151 -5.12 -11.25 -9.26
C GLY A 151 -5.30 -12.62 -8.62
N GLY A 152 -4.34 -13.04 -7.79
CA GLY A 152 -4.36 -14.27 -7.02
C GLY A 152 -5.03 -14.16 -5.65
N GLY A 153 -5.43 -12.95 -5.22
CA GLY A 153 -6.11 -12.71 -3.96
C GLY A 153 -5.21 -13.00 -2.75
N LYS A 154 -3.94 -12.56 -2.81
CA LYS A 154 -2.96 -12.76 -1.75
C LYS A 154 -2.29 -11.47 -1.34
N PHE A 155 -2.07 -11.34 -0.04
CA PHE A 155 -1.17 -10.37 0.54
C PHE A 155 -0.06 -11.12 1.25
N ASN A 156 1.18 -10.85 0.87
CA ASN A 156 2.35 -11.48 1.46
C ASN A 156 3.26 -10.43 2.08
N LEU A 157 3.84 -10.78 3.23
CA LEU A 157 4.90 -10.02 3.86
C LEU A 157 6.17 -10.87 3.81
N LEU A 158 7.26 -10.26 3.38
CA LEU A 158 8.53 -10.92 3.17
C LEU A 158 9.62 -10.26 4.01
N SER A 159 10.59 -11.06 4.44
CA SER A 159 11.78 -10.52 5.10
C SER A 159 12.59 -9.70 4.11
N GLN A 160 13.06 -8.52 4.50
CA GLN A 160 13.97 -7.67 3.70
C GLN A 160 15.43 -8.20 3.64
N LYS A 161 15.65 -9.43 4.11
CA LYS A 161 16.94 -10.12 4.11
C LYS A 161 17.02 -11.01 2.87
N HIS A 162 17.31 -10.40 1.74
CA HIS A 162 17.62 -11.04 0.45
C HIS A 162 18.58 -10.14 -0.34
N CYS A 163 18.99 -10.60 -1.51
CA CYS A 163 19.74 -9.77 -2.44
C CYS A 163 18.86 -8.78 -3.19
N ASP A 164 19.44 -7.63 -3.50
CA ASP A 164 18.82 -6.60 -4.32
C ASP A 164 18.37 -7.18 -5.67
N GLY A 165 17.12 -6.92 -6.07
CA GLY A 165 16.59 -7.39 -7.36
C GLY A 165 16.24 -8.88 -7.43
N LYS A 166 16.38 -9.65 -6.34
CA LYS A 166 16.07 -11.09 -6.30
C LYS A 166 14.75 -11.38 -5.59
N VAL A 167 13.75 -10.57 -5.90
CA VAL A 167 12.44 -10.57 -5.23
C VAL A 167 11.28 -11.05 -6.11
N VAL A 168 11.52 -11.26 -7.42
CA VAL A 168 10.49 -11.72 -8.35
C VAL A 168 10.39 -13.24 -8.27
N TYR A 169 9.30 -13.74 -7.69
CA TYR A 169 9.05 -15.17 -7.50
C TYR A 169 7.72 -15.65 -8.11
N TRP A 170 6.94 -14.75 -8.72
CA TRP A 170 5.67 -15.06 -9.37
C TRP A 170 5.85 -15.14 -10.91
N PRO A 171 4.98 -15.90 -11.60
CA PRO A 171 4.99 -15.96 -13.06
C PRO A 171 4.74 -14.59 -13.69
N ASN A 172 5.58 -14.19 -14.64
CA ASN A 172 5.44 -12.93 -15.36
C ASN A 172 6.09 -13.02 -16.76
N SER A 173 5.70 -12.12 -17.66
CA SER A 173 6.31 -11.94 -18.99
C SER A 173 7.32 -10.79 -19.06
N GLY A 174 7.49 -10.08 -17.94
CA GLY A 174 8.31 -8.88 -17.80
C GLY A 174 7.89 -8.12 -16.54
N VAL A 175 8.87 -7.51 -15.87
CA VAL A 175 8.66 -6.75 -14.63
C VAL A 175 9.15 -5.33 -14.83
N ALA A 176 8.27 -4.36 -14.60
CA ALA A 176 8.66 -2.96 -14.46
C ALA A 176 9.26 -2.74 -13.07
N VAL A 177 10.37 -2.01 -12.99
CA VAL A 177 11.04 -1.70 -11.72
C VAL A 177 11.07 -0.19 -11.56
N VAL A 178 10.18 0.32 -10.71
CA VAL A 178 10.03 1.75 -10.46
C VAL A 178 10.88 2.16 -9.26
N PRO A 179 11.76 3.17 -9.36
CA PRO A 179 12.40 3.72 -8.18
C PRO A 179 11.35 4.41 -7.31
N ILE A 180 11.39 4.17 -6.00
CA ILE A 180 10.47 4.81 -5.05
C ILE A 180 11.22 5.68 -4.06
N ASP A 181 10.59 6.77 -3.64
CA ASP A 181 10.99 7.51 -2.45
C ASP A 181 10.07 7.14 -1.30
N VAL A 182 10.64 6.73 -0.16
CA VAL A 182 9.86 6.41 1.05
C VAL A 182 10.07 7.54 2.03
N ARG A 183 9.02 8.33 2.24
CA ARG A 183 9.05 9.49 3.14
C ARG A 183 9.24 9.06 4.60
N PRO A 184 9.61 9.99 5.50
CA PRO A 184 9.74 9.68 6.94
C PRO A 184 8.48 9.07 7.55
N ASP A 185 7.30 9.55 7.13
CA ASP A 185 5.99 9.00 7.49
C ASP A 185 5.73 7.60 6.93
N GLY A 186 6.47 7.20 5.90
CA GLY A 186 6.36 5.88 5.29
C GLY A 186 5.54 5.82 4.02
N GLN A 187 4.97 6.94 3.59
CA GLN A 187 4.27 7.03 2.32
C GLN A 187 5.26 6.83 1.18
N ILE A 188 4.79 6.12 0.15
CA ILE A 188 5.60 5.73 -1.01
C ILE A 188 5.30 6.70 -2.14
N VAL A 189 6.32 7.39 -2.61
CA VAL A 189 6.22 8.35 -3.70
C VAL A 189 6.89 7.77 -4.94
N VAL A 190 6.16 7.76 -6.05
CA VAL A 190 6.62 7.25 -7.35
C VAL A 190 6.59 8.35 -8.41
N PRO A 191 7.59 8.41 -9.31
CA PRO A 191 7.51 9.27 -10.48
C PRO A 191 6.47 8.73 -11.47
N VAL A 192 5.66 9.62 -12.02
CA VAL A 192 4.65 9.29 -13.03
C VAL A 192 4.61 10.36 -14.13
N GLU A 193 4.03 10.01 -15.27
CA GLU A 193 3.69 10.97 -16.33
C GLU A 193 2.20 10.84 -16.67
N LEU A 194 1.44 11.92 -16.49
CA LEU A 194 0.00 12.01 -16.74
C LEU A 194 -0.23 12.96 -17.92
N ASP A 195 -0.73 12.46 -19.04
CA ASP A 195 -0.92 13.22 -20.29
C ASP A 195 0.31 14.05 -20.74
N GLY A 196 1.51 13.52 -20.48
CA GLY A 196 2.79 14.16 -20.81
C GLY A 196 3.40 15.00 -19.68
N GLU A 197 2.63 15.29 -18.62
CA GLU A 197 3.10 16.06 -17.47
C GLU A 197 3.74 15.15 -16.41
N LYS A 198 4.97 15.48 -16.02
CA LYS A 198 5.72 14.72 -15.02
C LYS A 198 5.30 15.11 -13.62
N LEU A 199 4.76 14.15 -12.88
CA LEU A 199 4.28 14.34 -11.51
C LEU A 199 4.94 13.34 -10.56
N LYS A 200 4.76 13.59 -9.27
CA LYS A 200 5.00 12.62 -8.21
C LYS A 200 3.65 12.17 -7.68
N ALA A 201 3.48 10.86 -7.54
CA ALA A 201 2.26 10.29 -7.00
C ALA A 201 2.54 9.48 -5.73
N VAL A 202 1.67 9.61 -4.74
CA VAL A 202 1.66 8.71 -3.57
C VAL A 202 0.94 7.42 -3.92
N LEU A 203 1.51 6.27 -3.57
CA LEU A 203 0.85 4.97 -3.68
C LEU A 203 -0.08 4.77 -2.48
N ASP A 204 -1.38 4.64 -2.70
CA ASP A 204 -2.37 4.53 -1.63
C ASP A 204 -3.39 3.41 -1.90
N THR A 205 -3.16 2.26 -1.27
CA THR A 205 -4.11 1.13 -1.27
C THR A 205 -5.34 1.35 -0.37
N GLY A 206 -5.28 2.32 0.55
CA GLY A 206 -6.39 2.78 1.38
C GLY A 206 -7.39 3.68 0.65
N ALA A 207 -7.03 4.20 -0.53
CA ALA A 207 -7.90 5.01 -1.38
C ALA A 207 -8.65 4.16 -2.42
N SER A 208 -9.98 4.29 -2.49
CA SER A 208 -10.80 3.59 -3.49
C SER A 208 -10.57 4.10 -4.92
N THR A 209 -10.20 5.36 -5.06
CA THR A 209 -9.99 6.10 -6.31
C THR A 209 -8.69 6.87 -6.28
N SER A 210 -8.14 7.13 -7.46
CA SER A 210 -6.97 7.97 -7.64
C SER A 210 -7.37 9.44 -7.61
N VAL A 211 -6.53 10.27 -7.01
CA VAL A 211 -6.79 11.69 -6.78
C VAL A 211 -5.74 12.55 -7.46
N LEU A 212 -6.17 13.67 -8.02
CA LEU A 212 -5.31 14.75 -8.49
C LEU A 212 -5.59 16.01 -7.67
N ASN A 213 -4.53 16.68 -7.21
CA ASN A 213 -4.67 17.95 -6.51
C ASN A 213 -5.31 18.99 -7.44
N MET A 214 -6.30 19.73 -6.96
CA MET A 214 -7.01 20.75 -7.72
C MET A 214 -6.10 21.84 -8.30
N GLU A 215 -5.09 22.29 -7.54
CA GLU A 215 -4.11 23.26 -8.03
C GLU A 215 -3.32 22.70 -9.22
N VAL A 216 -2.97 21.41 -9.18
CA VAL A 216 -2.28 20.74 -10.30
C VAL A 216 -3.19 20.61 -11.51
N ALA A 217 -4.46 20.23 -11.31
CA ALA A 217 -5.47 20.15 -12.37
C ALA A 217 -5.63 21.50 -13.09
N GLU A 218 -5.69 22.60 -12.35
CA GLU A 218 -5.86 23.94 -12.91
C GLU A 218 -4.59 24.46 -13.58
N VAL A 219 -3.43 24.31 -12.93
CA VAL A 219 -2.18 24.93 -13.36
C VAL A 219 -1.48 24.13 -14.47
N ALA A 220 -1.35 22.81 -14.31
CA ALA A 220 -0.64 21.99 -15.28
C ALA A 220 -1.52 21.56 -16.46
N PHE A 221 -2.82 21.37 -16.22
CA PHE A 221 -3.73 20.82 -17.22
C PHE A 221 -4.79 21.81 -17.72
N GLY A 222 -4.87 23.02 -17.15
CA GLY A 222 -5.86 24.02 -17.56
C GLY A 222 -7.31 23.60 -17.31
N LEU A 223 -7.53 22.61 -16.44
CA LEU A 223 -8.86 22.12 -16.11
C LEU A 223 -9.63 23.16 -15.31
N LYS A 224 -10.95 23.16 -15.46
CA LYS A 224 -11.85 24.08 -14.76
C LYS A 224 -12.88 23.27 -14.00
N PRO A 225 -12.73 23.11 -12.68
CA PRO A 225 -13.71 22.41 -11.85
C PRO A 225 -15.13 22.94 -12.08
N GLY A 226 -16.07 22.04 -12.39
CA GLY A 226 -17.47 22.35 -12.71
C GLY A 226 -17.76 22.59 -14.18
N SER A 227 -16.74 22.54 -15.06
CA SER A 227 -16.93 22.55 -16.50
C SER A 227 -17.45 21.20 -17.02
N ALA A 228 -17.85 21.14 -18.29
CA ALA A 228 -18.27 19.89 -18.93
C ALA A 228 -17.15 18.84 -18.99
N ASP A 229 -15.88 19.28 -19.02
CA ASP A 229 -14.71 18.42 -19.05
C ASP A 229 -14.21 18.03 -17.65
N THR A 230 -14.63 18.76 -16.62
CA THR A 230 -14.31 18.46 -15.22
C THR A 230 -15.57 18.58 -14.36
N PRO A 231 -16.60 17.73 -14.60
CA PRO A 231 -17.87 17.83 -13.90
C PRO A 231 -17.71 17.44 -12.43
N ALA A 232 -18.74 17.76 -11.64
CA ALA A 232 -18.87 17.23 -10.29
C ALA A 232 -18.81 15.70 -10.30
N ALA A 233 -18.05 15.10 -9.39
CA ALA A 233 -17.94 13.66 -9.28
C ALA A 233 -19.30 13.03 -8.90
N SER A 234 -19.57 11.83 -9.39
CA SER A 234 -20.82 11.10 -9.15
C SER A 234 -21.05 10.88 -7.64
N GLY A 235 -22.24 11.21 -7.14
CA GLY A 235 -22.58 11.15 -5.71
C GLY A 235 -22.83 12.49 -5.03
N ALA A 236 -23.38 13.48 -5.77
CA ALA A 236 -23.72 14.85 -5.35
C ALA A 236 -22.59 15.90 -5.43
N GLY A 237 -21.46 15.60 -6.08
CA GLY A 237 -20.38 16.56 -6.24
C GLY A 237 -19.73 16.98 -4.92
N GLN A 238 -20.07 16.29 -3.83
CA GLN A 238 -19.46 16.47 -2.52
C GLN A 238 -19.16 15.10 -1.90
N ASN A 239 -18.03 14.96 -1.22
CA ASN A 239 -17.81 13.77 -0.39
C ASN A 239 -18.62 13.84 0.91
N LYS A 240 -18.51 12.81 1.77
CA LYS A 240 -19.26 12.71 3.03
C LYS A 240 -19.02 13.89 4.00
N SER A 241 -17.93 14.64 3.82
CA SER A 241 -17.61 15.84 4.61
C SER A 241 -18.12 17.13 3.96
N GLY A 242 -18.92 17.05 2.89
CA GLY A 242 -19.45 18.22 2.17
C GLY A 242 -18.45 18.89 1.22
N MET A 243 -17.29 18.27 0.95
CA MET A 243 -16.27 18.89 0.11
C MET A 243 -16.55 18.72 -1.37
N PRO A 244 -16.46 19.78 -2.18
CA PRO A 244 -16.63 19.67 -3.61
C PRO A 244 -15.60 18.70 -4.20
N THR A 245 -16.09 17.73 -4.96
CA THR A 245 -15.28 16.75 -5.68
C THR A 245 -15.65 16.79 -7.15
N TYR A 246 -14.63 16.72 -7.99
CA TYR A 246 -14.79 16.72 -9.45
C TYR A 246 -14.13 15.48 -10.02
N SER A 247 -14.42 15.17 -11.27
CA SER A 247 -13.73 14.09 -11.97
C SER A 247 -13.25 14.55 -13.34
N HIS A 248 -12.12 14.00 -13.78
CA HIS A 248 -11.64 14.15 -15.14
C HIS A 248 -11.04 12.83 -15.62
N ARG A 249 -11.17 12.56 -16.92
CA ARG A 249 -10.61 11.36 -17.54
C ARG A 249 -9.49 11.76 -18.48
N PHE A 250 -8.27 11.51 -18.03
CA PHE A 250 -7.05 11.76 -18.79
C PHE A 250 -6.90 10.71 -19.91
N LYS A 251 -6.01 10.95 -20.87
CA LYS A 251 -5.75 10.01 -21.97
C LYS A 251 -4.82 8.87 -21.55
N SER A 252 -3.83 9.18 -20.73
CA SER A 252 -2.72 8.30 -20.39
C SER A 252 -2.10 8.63 -19.04
N LEU A 253 -1.80 7.61 -18.27
CA LEU A 253 -0.89 7.64 -17.13
C LEU A 253 0.21 6.62 -17.38
N SER A 254 1.47 6.98 -17.13
CA SER A 254 2.58 6.05 -17.24
C SER A 254 3.53 6.10 -16.05
N LEU A 255 4.15 4.95 -15.78
CA LEU A 255 5.13 4.72 -14.73
C LEU A 255 6.08 3.61 -15.20
N GLU A 256 7.34 3.96 -15.44
CA GLU A 256 8.45 3.07 -15.85
C GLU A 256 8.04 1.86 -16.70
N GLY A 257 7.67 2.11 -17.97
CA GLY A 257 7.32 1.07 -18.94
C GLY A 257 5.89 0.52 -18.82
N ILE A 258 5.12 0.94 -17.81
CA ILE A 258 3.68 0.66 -17.70
C ILE A 258 2.91 1.88 -18.21
N ALA A 259 1.95 1.64 -19.10
CA ALA A 259 1.01 2.65 -19.58
C ALA A 259 -0.42 2.23 -19.27
N ILE A 260 -1.19 3.15 -18.70
CA ILE A 260 -2.60 3.02 -18.35
C ILE A 260 -3.36 4.02 -19.22
N SER A 261 -4.24 3.50 -20.07
CA SER A 261 -5.08 4.33 -20.94
C SER A 261 -6.37 4.74 -20.25
N ASN A 262 -6.82 5.96 -20.54
CA ASN A 262 -8.07 6.54 -20.06
C ASN A 262 -8.27 6.52 -18.52
N PRO A 263 -7.25 6.87 -17.70
CA PRO A 263 -7.41 6.82 -16.26
C PRO A 263 -8.34 7.94 -15.78
N GLU A 264 -9.25 7.57 -14.89
CA GLU A 264 -10.13 8.52 -14.19
C GLU A 264 -9.49 8.98 -12.89
N MET A 265 -9.48 10.30 -12.68
CA MET A 265 -8.98 10.95 -11.46
C MET A 265 -10.12 11.72 -10.82
N ILE A 266 -10.21 11.60 -9.49
CA ILE A 266 -11.00 12.52 -8.68
C ILE A 266 -10.15 13.75 -8.38
N ILE A 267 -10.71 14.93 -8.54
CA ILE A 267 -10.04 16.20 -8.29
C ILE A 267 -10.64 16.81 -7.02
N ILE A 268 -9.77 17.09 -6.05
CA ILE A 268 -10.16 17.61 -4.73
C ILE A 268 -9.27 18.79 -4.32
N PRO A 269 -9.79 19.75 -3.53
CA PRO A 269 -8.98 20.83 -2.98
C PRO A 269 -8.04 20.33 -1.87
N ASP A 270 -6.93 21.03 -1.67
CA ASP A 270 -5.98 20.77 -0.58
C ASP A 270 -6.47 21.37 0.76
N LEU A 271 -7.35 20.65 1.43
CA LEU A 271 -7.91 21.11 2.71
C LEU A 271 -6.90 21.16 3.86
N VAL A 272 -5.90 20.28 3.83
CA VAL A 272 -4.86 20.22 4.87
C VAL A 272 -4.10 21.54 4.88
N ARG A 273 -3.69 22.00 3.70
CA ARG A 273 -3.04 23.31 3.55
C ARG A 273 -3.99 24.47 3.88
N MET A 274 -5.25 24.42 3.44
CA MET A 274 -6.23 25.47 3.75
C MET A 274 -6.42 25.65 5.26
N ARG A 275 -6.52 24.56 6.04
CA ARG A 275 -6.64 24.64 7.50
C ARG A 275 -5.38 25.15 8.18
N MET A 276 -4.19 24.77 7.70
CA MET A 276 -2.94 25.28 8.27
C MET A 276 -2.72 26.77 8.04
N MET A 277 -3.36 27.31 7.01
CA MET A 277 -3.36 28.73 6.70
C MET A 277 -4.48 29.50 7.44
N ASP A 278 -5.36 28.82 8.18
CA ASP A 278 -6.39 29.46 9.00
C ASP A 278 -5.75 30.03 10.29
N PRO A 279 -5.77 31.35 10.51
CA PRO A 279 -5.24 31.97 11.73
C PRO A 279 -5.95 31.53 13.01
N HIS A 280 -7.16 31.00 12.92
CA HIS A 280 -7.92 30.49 14.07
C HIS A 280 -7.59 29.03 14.43
N ASP A 281 -6.97 28.29 13.50
CA ASP A 281 -6.58 26.88 13.64
C ASP A 281 -5.04 26.73 13.64
N SER A 282 -4.31 27.87 13.58
CA SER A 282 -2.86 27.88 13.76
C SER A 282 -2.56 27.28 15.11
N LEU A 283 -1.86 26.14 15.12
CA LEU A 283 -1.34 25.52 16.33
C LEU A 283 -0.53 26.58 17.09
N GLU A 284 -1.15 27.27 18.05
CA GLU A 284 -0.47 28.08 19.07
C GLU A 284 0.30 27.11 19.98
N GLY A 285 1.38 26.58 19.43
CA GLY A 285 2.37 25.79 20.11
C GLY A 285 3.67 26.56 20.11
N ASP A 286 3.86 27.43 21.10
CA ASP A 286 5.12 28.07 21.46
C ASP A 286 6.18 27.02 21.85
N THR A 287 6.65 26.25 20.88
CA THR A 287 7.74 25.30 21.06
C THR A 287 8.72 25.43 19.90
N ARG A 288 9.96 25.79 20.24
CA ARG A 288 11.14 25.80 19.36
C ARG A 288 11.60 24.37 19.00
N VAL A 289 10.65 23.45 18.84
CA VAL A 289 10.86 22.08 18.36
C VAL A 289 10.28 22.06 16.95
N LYS A 290 11.14 21.96 15.94
CA LYS A 290 10.70 21.71 14.56
C LYS A 290 9.84 20.44 14.58
N ASN A 291 8.54 20.57 14.43
CA ASN A 291 7.64 19.44 14.18
C ASN A 291 8.25 18.62 13.04
N SER A 292 8.63 17.38 13.35
CA SER A 292 9.32 16.48 12.41
C SER A 292 8.40 15.93 11.31
N ALA A 293 7.15 16.38 11.29
CA ALA A 293 6.25 16.29 10.16
C ALA A 293 5.78 17.72 9.87
N ASN A 294 6.48 18.44 8.99
CA ASN A 294 5.81 19.53 8.28
C ASN A 294 4.66 18.84 7.54
N PRO A 295 3.39 19.15 7.84
CA PRO A 295 2.32 18.60 7.05
C PRO A 295 2.46 19.26 5.67
N VAL A 296 2.95 18.46 4.72
CA VAL A 296 2.85 18.80 3.32
C VAL A 296 1.37 18.65 3.02
N GLY A 297 0.75 19.65 2.38
CA GLY A 297 -0.63 19.53 1.94
C GLY A 297 -0.84 18.33 1.01
N LEU A 298 -2.03 18.20 0.44
CA LEU A 298 -2.33 17.14 -0.52
C LEU A 298 -1.24 17.05 -1.61
N ASP A 299 -0.61 15.89 -1.75
CA ASP A 299 0.40 15.65 -2.78
C ASP A 299 -0.16 15.91 -4.18
N PRO A 300 0.69 16.19 -5.19
CA PRO A 300 0.23 16.48 -6.55
C PRO A 300 -0.74 15.43 -7.08
N MET A 301 -0.49 14.16 -6.76
CA MET A 301 -1.28 13.02 -7.20
C MET A 301 -1.24 11.89 -6.17
N MET A 302 -2.30 11.09 -6.13
CA MET A 302 -2.39 9.84 -5.37
C MET A 302 -2.93 8.73 -6.28
N LEU A 303 -2.26 7.59 -6.34
CA LEU A 303 -2.70 6.40 -7.06
C LEU A 303 -3.48 5.50 -6.13
N GLY A 304 -4.79 5.39 -6.38
CA GLY A 304 -5.72 4.57 -5.63
C GLY A 304 -6.11 3.27 -6.34
N MET A 305 -6.99 2.52 -5.68
CA MET A 305 -7.35 1.16 -6.08
C MET A 305 -8.13 1.04 -7.39
N ASN A 306 -8.65 2.13 -7.97
CA ASN A 306 -9.21 2.09 -9.34
C ASN A 306 -8.12 1.77 -10.40
N ILE A 307 -6.86 2.07 -10.08
CA ILE A 307 -5.67 1.73 -10.87
C ILE A 307 -4.92 0.53 -10.25
N LEU A 308 -4.58 0.60 -8.96
CA LEU A 308 -3.62 -0.34 -8.35
C LEU A 308 -4.05 -1.81 -8.41
N ARG A 309 -5.35 -2.10 -8.26
CA ARG A 309 -5.87 -3.47 -8.28
C ARG A 309 -5.67 -4.20 -9.62
N ARG A 310 -5.32 -3.48 -10.68
CA ARG A 310 -5.05 -4.03 -12.03
C ARG A 310 -3.61 -4.49 -12.19
N LEU A 311 -2.79 -4.30 -11.16
CA LEU A 311 -1.37 -4.59 -11.13
C LEU A 311 -1.08 -5.70 -10.11
N HIS A 312 0.07 -6.32 -10.21
CA HIS A 312 0.73 -7.03 -9.11
C HIS A 312 1.80 -6.09 -8.59
N LEU A 313 1.79 -5.78 -7.29
CA LEU A 313 2.74 -4.83 -6.69
C LEU A 313 3.63 -5.55 -5.67
N TYR A 314 4.94 -5.50 -5.85
CA TYR A 314 5.90 -5.86 -4.81
C TYR A 314 6.70 -4.63 -4.41
N ILE A 315 6.54 -4.19 -3.16
CA ILE A 315 7.19 -3.02 -2.58
C ILE A 315 8.42 -3.49 -1.80
N ALA A 316 9.60 -3.23 -2.36
CA ALA A 316 10.88 -3.49 -1.73
C ALA A 316 11.35 -2.22 -1.00
N TYR A 317 10.93 -2.05 0.26
CA TYR A 317 11.17 -0.80 1.00
C TYR A 317 12.65 -0.52 1.21
N LYS A 318 13.44 -1.57 1.50
CA LYS A 318 14.88 -1.45 1.71
C LYS A 318 15.65 -1.18 0.40
N GLU A 319 15.22 -1.78 -0.69
CA GLU A 319 15.81 -1.55 -2.03
C GLU A 319 15.37 -0.22 -2.64
N LYS A 320 14.31 0.40 -2.09
CA LYS A 320 13.65 1.58 -2.67
C LYS A 320 13.19 1.32 -4.11
N LYS A 321 12.57 0.16 -4.32
CA LYS A 321 12.02 -0.26 -5.61
C LYS A 321 10.60 -0.77 -5.47
N LEU A 322 9.79 -0.51 -6.49
CA LEU A 322 8.46 -1.07 -6.68
C LEU A 322 8.50 -1.92 -7.95
N TYR A 323 8.29 -3.22 -7.80
CA TYR A 323 8.22 -4.17 -8.90
C TYR A 323 6.77 -4.35 -9.29
N ILE A 324 6.48 -4.20 -10.58
CA ILE A 324 5.13 -4.18 -11.10
C ILE A 324 4.99 -5.10 -12.29
N THR A 325 3.92 -5.89 -12.29
CA THR A 325 3.41 -6.59 -13.46
C THR A 325 1.91 -6.31 -13.61
N PRO A 326 1.27 -6.60 -14.75
CA PRO A 326 -0.19 -6.69 -14.79
C PRO A 326 -0.68 -7.73 -13.77
N ALA A 327 -1.83 -7.49 -13.14
CA ALA A 327 -2.47 -8.51 -12.32
C ALA A 327 -2.86 -9.70 -13.20
N ALA A 328 -2.69 -10.92 -12.69
CA ALA A 328 -3.25 -12.10 -13.32
C ALA A 328 -4.78 -11.96 -13.42
N ALA A 329 -5.38 -12.54 -14.47
CA ALA A 329 -6.83 -12.63 -14.54
C ALA A 329 -7.36 -13.32 -13.28
N ALA A 330 -8.31 -12.68 -12.58
CA ALA A 330 -8.83 -13.18 -11.32
C ALA A 330 -9.30 -14.63 -11.50
N VAL A 331 -8.76 -15.54 -10.69
CA VAL A 331 -9.29 -16.90 -10.61
C VAL A 331 -10.67 -16.77 -9.99
N SER A 332 -11.72 -16.88 -10.80
CA SER A 332 -13.11 -16.84 -10.33
C SER A 332 -13.24 -17.77 -9.14
N ALA A 333 -13.64 -17.23 -8.00
CA ALA A 333 -13.95 -18.01 -6.81
C ALA A 333 -15.05 -19.01 -7.20
N ALA A 334 -14.68 -20.29 -7.35
CA ALA A 334 -15.64 -21.35 -7.56
C ALA A 334 -16.64 -21.31 -6.39
N ALA A 335 -17.92 -21.14 -6.72
CA ALA A 335 -18.99 -21.21 -5.73
C ALA A 335 -18.86 -22.51 -4.92
N PRO A 336 -19.09 -22.49 -3.60
CA PRO A 336 -19.07 -23.72 -2.82
C PRO A 336 -20.07 -24.70 -3.42
N ALA A 337 -19.60 -25.91 -3.73
CA ALA A 337 -20.43 -26.99 -4.23
C ALA A 337 -21.63 -27.17 -3.29
N ALA A 338 -22.83 -27.07 -3.86
CA ALA A 338 -24.07 -27.31 -3.13
C ALA A 338 -23.97 -28.69 -2.46
N SER A 339 -24.02 -28.71 -1.13
CA SER A 339 -24.12 -29.95 -0.36
C SER A 339 -25.37 -30.69 -0.82
N ALA A 340 -25.20 -31.86 -1.42
CA ALA A 340 -26.29 -32.77 -1.75
C ALA A 340 -27.04 -33.11 -0.44
N ALA A 341 -28.29 -32.69 -0.35
CA ALA A 341 -29.18 -33.10 0.73
C ALA A 341 -29.40 -34.61 0.63
N VAL A 342 -28.98 -35.34 1.66
CA VAL A 342 -29.31 -36.76 1.83
C VAL A 342 -30.81 -36.86 2.09
N ALA A 343 -31.53 -37.46 1.15
CA ALA A 343 -32.94 -37.79 1.33
C ALA A 343 -33.09 -38.88 2.39
N VAL A 344 -33.83 -38.58 3.45
CA VAL A 344 -34.28 -39.57 4.44
C VAL A 344 -35.49 -40.30 3.86
N PRO A 345 -35.48 -41.65 3.76
CA PRO A 345 -36.63 -42.38 3.25
C PRO A 345 -37.76 -42.36 4.29
N ALA A 346 -38.97 -42.03 3.82
CA ALA A 346 -40.19 -42.10 4.62
C ALA A 346 -40.45 -43.56 5.03
N GLY A 347 -40.41 -43.81 6.35
CA GLY A 347 -40.82 -45.07 6.94
C GLY A 347 -42.35 -45.21 6.88
N SER A 348 -42.78 -46.33 6.31
CA SER A 348 -44.16 -46.81 6.30
C SER A 348 -44.58 -47.32 7.68
N LYS A 349 -45.63 -46.71 8.25
CA LYS A 349 -46.78 -47.37 8.91
C LYS A 349 -47.82 -46.33 9.28
#